data_AF-A0A842NUV6-F1
#
_entry.id   AF-A0A842NUV6-F1
#
_cell.length_a   1.000
_cell.length_b   1.000
_cell.length_c   1.000
_cell.angle_alpha   90.00
_cell.angle_beta   90.00
_cell.angle_gamma   90.00
#
_symmetry.space_group_name_H-M   'P 1'
#
loop_
_entity.id
_entity.type
_entity.pdbx_description
1 polymer ?
#
loop_
_entity_poly.entity_id
_entity_poly.type
_entity_poly.pdbx_seq_one_letter_code
_entity_poly.pdbx_strand_id
1 'polypeptide(L)'
;MQNRPKGDYSSDEDAKGDSGVRIVKCPNCKDSVPLSIYCLKCGYPMFELMKEHMSGDGSDGDAVSDGHPPDESGVFRLEPADIEAPQSEDTEPEAEPESKPDEESEAMNEDTQESAEPEEPMEESHENEPPETVDTPDRNEDEVKAPAMEPQLEEEDQAFEPDEALMGLMRNLANSINMKLWSVGQLLEGRISEQNFERLHEGYDARWRQLMDQRKERLAQARDLDSLEEGLERAYISLGELEVKKTLNDLFEGEYEAKAPAYEWEISHCERQLEGRRGEIAFLERLSNVVPRDELAKMAERAKGYLDRMRSSEGLTELINSTYARLKTSMEEIVAFLDENE
;
A
#
# COMPACT_ATOMS: atom_id res chain seq x y z
N MET A 1 51.66 -8.90 54.80
CA MET A 1 51.58 -7.46 54.47
C MET A 1 52.39 -7.24 53.21
N GLN A 2 51.73 -7.22 52.05
CA GLN A 2 52.36 -7.02 50.73
C GLN A 2 51.73 -5.78 50.09
N ASN A 3 52.59 -4.84 49.70
CA ASN A 3 52.25 -3.57 49.07
C ASN A 3 51.74 -3.80 47.64
N ARG A 4 50.53 -3.32 47.33
CA ARG A 4 50.03 -3.17 45.95
C ARG A 4 50.36 -1.76 45.44
N PRO A 5 50.84 -1.60 44.19
CA PRO A 5 51.01 -0.29 43.58
C PRO A 5 49.66 0.28 43.13
N LYS A 6 49.47 1.57 43.37
CA LYS A 6 48.39 2.37 42.78
C LYS A 6 48.72 2.57 41.30
N GLY A 7 47.85 2.08 40.42
CA GLY A 7 47.88 2.40 39.00
C GLY A 7 47.03 3.62 38.74
N ASP A 8 47.61 4.63 38.11
CA ASP A 8 46.94 5.83 37.66
C ASP A 8 46.07 5.48 36.44
N TYR A 9 44.76 5.69 36.58
CA TYR A 9 43.79 5.61 35.49
C TYR A 9 43.86 6.94 34.71
N SER A 10 44.49 6.88 33.52
CA SER A 10 44.43 7.96 32.53
C SER A 10 43.05 7.92 31.87
N SER A 11 42.23 8.92 32.12
CA SER A 11 40.95 9.15 31.47
C SER A 11 41.20 9.84 30.12
N ASP A 12 41.31 9.04 29.06
CA ASP A 12 41.19 9.50 27.68
C ASP A 12 39.70 9.68 27.34
N GLU A 13 39.17 10.86 27.69
CA GLU A 13 37.94 11.40 27.09
C GLU A 13 38.31 12.29 25.88
N ASP A 14 37.36 12.47 24.96
CA ASP A 14 37.42 13.30 23.74
C ASP A 14 37.86 12.65 22.41
N ALA A 15 37.23 11.52 22.06
CA ALA A 15 36.94 11.22 20.65
C ALA A 15 35.54 11.78 20.28
N LYS A 16 35.46 13.09 20.00
CA LYS A 16 34.29 13.69 19.33
C LYS A 16 34.20 13.12 17.92
N GLY A 17 33.46 12.01 17.77
CA GLY A 17 33.01 11.54 16.48
C GLY A 17 32.02 12.54 15.90
N ASP A 18 32.48 13.34 14.96
CA ASP A 18 31.65 14.19 14.11
C ASP A 18 30.74 13.26 13.29
N SER A 19 29.56 12.94 13.82
CA SER A 19 28.52 12.25 13.06
C SER A 19 28.04 13.25 12.02
N GLY A 20 28.73 13.29 10.87
CA GLY A 20 28.59 14.24 9.76
C GLY A 20 27.22 14.21 9.07
N VAL A 21 26.16 14.35 9.85
CA VAL A 21 24.78 14.45 9.42
C VAL A 21 24.58 15.88 8.94
N ARG A 22 24.69 16.07 7.62
CA ARG A 22 24.43 17.35 6.97
C ARG A 22 22.95 17.72 7.15
N ILE A 23 22.67 18.93 7.62
CA ILE A 23 21.30 19.46 7.80
C ILE A 23 20.95 20.37 6.62
N VAL A 24 19.79 20.16 6.00
CA VAL A 24 19.25 20.95 4.89
C VAL A 24 17.86 21.49 5.22
N LYS A 25 17.43 22.57 4.53
CA LYS A 25 16.06 23.11 4.68
C LYS A 25 15.11 22.48 3.68
N CYS A 26 14.00 21.92 4.16
CA CYS A 26 12.96 21.35 3.31
C CYS A 26 12.29 22.44 2.44
N PRO A 27 12.15 22.26 1.11
CA PRO A 27 11.49 23.25 0.23
C PRO A 27 10.01 23.46 0.57
N ASN A 28 9.35 22.41 1.06
CA ASN A 28 7.92 22.40 1.32
C ASN A 28 7.58 23.02 2.69
N CYS A 29 8.09 22.42 3.77
CA CYS A 29 7.75 22.87 5.13
C CYS A 29 8.73 23.88 5.75
N LYS A 30 9.84 24.21 5.07
CA LYS A 30 10.89 25.17 5.51
C LYS A 30 11.64 24.81 6.79
N ASP A 31 11.37 23.64 7.37
CA ASP A 31 12.08 23.13 8.54
C ASP A 31 13.48 22.62 8.18
N SER A 32 14.40 22.73 9.14
CA SER A 32 15.74 22.11 9.07
C SER A 32 15.63 20.62 9.38
N VAL A 33 16.00 19.77 8.42
CA VAL A 33 15.93 18.32 8.52
C VAL A 33 17.27 17.67 8.09
N PRO A 34 17.61 16.47 8.57
CA PRO A 34 18.77 15.73 8.09
C PRO A 34 18.68 15.45 6.59
N LEU A 35 19.79 15.57 5.87
CA LEU A 35 19.86 15.23 4.45
C LEU A 35 19.51 13.75 4.27
N SER A 36 18.37 13.51 3.64
CA SER A 36 17.77 12.19 3.42
C SER A 36 16.92 12.24 2.16
N ILE A 37 16.44 11.08 1.68
CA ILE A 37 15.67 10.98 0.43
C ILE A 37 14.31 11.71 0.55
N TYR A 38 13.77 11.84 1.76
CA TYR A 38 12.49 12.49 2.04
C TYR A 38 12.56 13.35 3.31
N CYS A 39 11.84 14.46 3.35
CA CYS A 39 11.69 15.24 4.57
C CYS A 39 10.97 14.41 5.66
N LEU A 40 11.64 14.15 6.78
CA LEU A 40 11.08 13.37 7.90
C LEU A 40 9.83 13.99 8.54
N LYS A 41 9.59 15.28 8.32
CA LYS A 41 8.39 15.96 8.85
C LYS A 41 7.19 15.93 7.93
N CYS A 42 7.39 16.13 6.61
CA CYS A 42 6.28 16.33 5.68
C CYS A 42 6.27 15.37 4.48
N GLY A 43 7.19 14.40 4.42
CA GLY A 43 7.27 13.41 3.35
C GLY A 43 7.71 13.93 1.98
N TYR A 44 8.06 15.22 1.86
CA TYR A 44 8.45 15.82 0.58
C TYR A 44 9.75 15.18 0.05
N PRO A 45 9.81 14.72 -1.20
CA PRO A 45 11.01 14.11 -1.76
C PRO A 45 12.15 15.12 -1.92
N MET A 46 13.36 14.80 -1.44
CA MET A 46 14.54 15.68 -1.45
C MET A 46 15.71 15.13 -2.29
N PHE A 47 15.43 14.23 -3.25
CA PHE A 47 16.47 13.57 -4.05
C PHE A 47 17.31 14.55 -4.89
N GLU A 48 16.73 15.66 -5.36
CA GLU A 48 17.48 16.68 -6.13
C GLU A 48 18.52 17.40 -5.27
N LEU A 49 18.14 17.77 -4.04
CA LEU A 49 19.04 18.37 -3.05
C LEU A 49 20.20 17.43 -2.67
N MET A 50 19.91 16.13 -2.58
CA MET A 50 20.93 15.13 -2.28
C MET A 50 21.96 15.00 -3.42
N LYS A 51 21.52 15.13 -4.67
CA LYS A 51 22.38 15.06 -5.85
C LYS A 51 23.36 16.24 -5.88
N GLU A 52 22.88 17.47 -5.65
CA GLU A 52 23.72 18.68 -5.60
C GLU A 52 24.82 18.56 -4.54
N HIS A 53 24.48 18.07 -3.35
CA HIS A 53 25.42 17.92 -2.24
C HIS A 53 26.42 16.77 -2.42
N MET A 54 26.10 15.76 -3.22
CA MET A 54 27.02 14.66 -3.56
C MET A 54 27.96 15.02 -4.71
N SER A 55 27.55 15.94 -5.60
CA SER A 55 28.38 16.39 -6.72
C SER A 55 29.44 17.45 -6.38
N GLY A 56 29.44 17.99 -5.16
CA GLY A 56 30.26 19.14 -4.76
C GLY A 56 31.65 18.85 -4.17
N ASP A 57 31.99 17.62 -3.80
CA ASP A 57 33.24 17.30 -3.07
C ASP A 57 34.36 16.72 -3.97
N GLY A 58 34.27 16.92 -5.29
CA GLY A 58 35.28 16.45 -6.23
C GLY A 58 36.01 17.58 -6.94
N SER A 59 37.26 17.83 -6.54
CA SER A 59 38.30 18.54 -7.29
C SER A 59 38.31 20.08 -7.22
N ASP A 60 39.03 20.62 -6.24
CA ASP A 60 39.99 21.71 -6.50
C ASP A 60 41.27 21.43 -5.71
N GLY A 61 42.26 20.92 -6.43
CA GLY A 61 43.59 20.64 -5.92
C GLY A 61 44.44 21.90 -5.78
N ASP A 62 45.15 21.96 -4.66
CA ASP A 62 46.49 22.52 -4.47
C ASP A 62 46.91 23.75 -5.30
N ALA A 63 46.81 24.93 -4.68
CA ALA A 63 47.78 26.00 -4.89
C ALA A 63 48.37 26.42 -3.54
N VAL A 64 49.62 26.02 -3.36
CA VAL A 64 50.52 26.29 -2.23
C VAL A 64 50.65 27.79 -2.00
N SER A 65 50.46 28.26 -0.75
CA SER A 65 51.07 29.49 -0.29
C SER A 65 51.48 29.36 1.18
N ASP A 66 52.78 29.20 1.37
CA ASP A 66 53.52 29.54 2.59
C ASP A 66 53.11 30.92 3.15
N GLY A 67 53.08 31.04 4.48
CA GLY A 67 53.33 32.33 5.12
C GLY A 67 52.53 32.69 6.39
N HIS A 68 53.06 32.24 7.54
CA HIS A 68 53.13 32.97 8.82
C HIS A 68 51.86 33.19 9.70
N PRO A 69 51.99 33.08 11.05
CA PRO A 69 50.92 33.32 12.02
C PRO A 69 50.86 34.79 12.49
N PRO A 70 49.70 35.22 12.98
CA PRO A 70 49.59 35.72 14.35
C PRO A 70 48.36 35.08 15.03
N ASP A 71 48.50 34.39 16.15
CA ASP A 71 48.46 34.97 17.51
C ASP A 71 47.47 36.14 17.63
N GLU A 72 46.26 35.86 18.14
CA GLU A 72 45.58 36.71 19.13
C GLU A 72 44.28 36.05 19.65
N SER A 73 44.35 35.67 20.93
CA SER A 73 43.31 35.78 21.96
C SER A 73 41.84 35.93 21.54
N GLY A 74 41.05 34.91 21.88
CA GLY A 74 39.58 34.98 21.90
C GLY A 74 38.98 33.93 22.84
N VAL A 75 39.25 34.06 24.13
CA VAL A 75 38.62 33.23 25.18
C VAL A 75 37.13 33.60 25.25
N PHE A 76 36.27 32.82 24.59
CA PHE A 76 34.84 32.81 24.88
C PHE A 76 34.51 31.55 25.70
N ARG A 77 34.52 31.76 27.02
CA ARG A 77 34.02 30.83 28.03
C ARG A 77 32.50 30.96 28.06
N LEU A 78 31.80 30.03 27.41
CA LEU A 78 30.37 29.82 27.67
C LEU A 78 30.26 28.89 28.88
N GLU A 79 29.75 29.45 29.98
CA GLU A 79 29.33 28.70 31.14
C GLU A 79 28.21 27.73 30.74
N PRO A 80 28.27 26.45 31.13
CA PRO A 80 27.14 25.56 30.99
C PRO A 80 26.04 26.03 31.93
N ALA A 81 24.89 26.40 31.35
CA ALA A 81 23.66 26.56 32.12
C ALA A 81 23.23 25.19 32.63
N ASP A 82 22.99 25.11 33.94
CA ASP A 82 22.37 23.99 34.63
C ASP A 82 21.06 23.60 33.94
N ILE A 83 21.06 22.47 33.24
CA ILE A 83 19.84 21.80 32.81
C ILE A 83 19.47 20.86 33.95
N GLU A 84 18.51 21.31 34.76
CA GLU A 84 17.85 20.50 35.77
C GLU A 84 17.31 19.23 35.14
N ALA A 85 17.68 18.09 35.71
CA ALA A 85 17.11 16.80 35.39
C ALA A 85 15.59 16.82 35.67
N PRO A 86 14.74 16.36 34.74
CA PRO A 86 13.33 16.14 35.05
C PRO A 86 13.24 15.05 36.11
N GLN A 87 12.77 15.44 37.29
CA GLN A 87 12.42 14.54 38.38
C GLN A 87 11.30 13.62 37.89
N SER A 88 11.52 12.32 38.06
CA SER A 88 10.53 11.27 37.93
C SER A 88 9.42 11.49 38.97
N GLU A 89 8.22 11.85 38.52
CA GLU A 89 7.01 11.70 39.32
C GLU A 89 6.64 10.21 39.36
N ASP A 90 6.86 9.62 40.53
CA ASP A 90 6.23 8.38 40.98
C ASP A 90 4.72 8.48 40.78
N THR A 91 4.20 7.75 39.79
CA THR A 91 2.77 7.44 39.73
C THR A 91 2.59 6.00 40.20
N GLU A 92 2.06 5.90 41.41
CA GLU A 92 1.50 4.71 42.06
C GLU A 92 0.53 3.97 41.11
N PRO A 93 0.70 2.65 40.86
CA PRO A 93 -0.34 1.87 40.21
C PRO A 93 -1.43 1.50 41.23
N GLU A 94 -2.55 2.22 41.19
CA GLU A 94 -3.80 1.79 41.84
C GLU A 94 -4.40 0.55 41.14
N ALA A 95 -4.60 -0.47 41.96
CA ALA A 95 -5.72 -1.42 41.97
C ALA A 95 -6.03 -2.25 40.71
N GLU A 96 -5.71 -3.54 40.81
CA GLU A 96 -6.32 -4.64 40.08
C GLU A 96 -7.83 -4.72 40.36
N PRO A 97 -8.70 -4.81 39.34
CA PRO A 97 -9.99 -5.46 39.48
C PRO A 97 -9.87 -6.94 39.05
N GLU A 98 -9.87 -7.82 40.05
CA GLU A 98 -10.20 -9.25 39.88
C GLU A 98 -11.54 -9.38 39.13
N SER A 99 -11.47 -9.76 37.86
CA SER A 99 -12.65 -10.18 37.09
C SER A 99 -12.73 -11.70 37.12
N LYS A 100 -13.84 -12.15 37.70
CA LYS A 100 -14.27 -13.54 37.86
C LYS A 100 -14.46 -14.24 36.50
N PRO A 101 -14.38 -15.58 36.47
CA PRO A 101 -14.65 -16.36 35.26
C PRO A 101 -16.15 -16.38 34.96
N ASP A 102 -16.53 -16.04 33.72
CA ASP A 102 -17.88 -16.28 33.21
C ASP A 102 -18.04 -17.78 32.94
N GLU A 103 -18.90 -18.39 33.77
CA GLU A 103 -19.45 -19.72 33.61
C GLU A 103 -20.39 -19.80 32.41
N GLU A 104 -20.34 -20.97 31.80
CA GLU A 104 -21.28 -21.61 30.89
C GLU A 104 -22.74 -21.13 31.02
N SER A 105 -23.35 -20.81 29.88
CA SER A 105 -24.76 -21.13 29.65
C SER A 105 -24.96 -21.62 28.22
N GLU A 106 -24.93 -22.94 28.07
CA GLU A 106 -25.79 -23.62 27.11
C GLU A 106 -27.25 -23.42 27.54
N ALA A 107 -28.13 -23.02 26.63
CA ALA A 107 -29.46 -23.61 26.42
C ALA A 107 -30.35 -22.72 25.55
N MET A 108 -30.91 -23.36 24.52
CA MET A 108 -32.28 -23.18 24.00
C MET A 108 -32.69 -21.78 23.52
N ASN A 109 -32.87 -21.65 22.21
CA ASN A 109 -34.12 -21.12 21.66
C ASN A 109 -34.36 -21.75 20.27
N GLU A 110 -35.04 -22.89 20.33
CA GLU A 110 -35.87 -23.42 19.25
C GLU A 110 -37.22 -22.70 19.41
N ASP A 111 -37.49 -21.70 18.57
CA ASP A 111 -38.87 -21.25 18.36
C ASP A 111 -39.09 -20.87 16.90
N THR A 112 -39.67 -21.84 16.23
CA THR A 112 -40.51 -21.76 15.05
C THR A 112 -41.44 -20.55 15.11
N GLN A 113 -41.30 -19.60 14.17
CA GLN A 113 -42.37 -18.64 13.89
C GLN A 113 -42.67 -18.60 12.39
N GLU A 114 -43.55 -19.54 12.05
CA GLU A 114 -44.78 -19.38 11.26
C GLU A 114 -44.94 -18.11 10.40
N SER A 115 -45.09 -18.39 9.10
CA SER A 115 -45.74 -17.61 8.04
C SER A 115 -46.56 -16.39 8.46
N ALA A 116 -46.20 -15.24 7.91
CA ALA A 116 -47.16 -14.20 7.59
C ALA A 116 -46.99 -13.84 6.11
N GLU A 117 -47.94 -14.30 5.29
CA GLU A 117 -48.16 -13.81 3.94
C GLU A 117 -48.42 -12.29 4.00
N PRO A 118 -47.71 -11.45 3.22
CA PRO A 118 -48.13 -10.07 3.02
C PRO A 118 -49.37 -10.06 2.11
N GLU A 119 -50.51 -9.62 2.66
CA GLU A 119 -51.70 -9.25 1.91
C GLU A 119 -51.33 -8.19 0.86
N GLU A 120 -51.57 -8.51 -0.41
CA GLU A 120 -51.52 -7.56 -1.51
C GLU A 120 -52.60 -6.48 -1.30
N PRO A 121 -52.25 -5.18 -1.23
CA PRO A 121 -53.25 -4.13 -1.29
C PRO A 121 -53.82 -4.06 -2.71
N MET A 122 -55.13 -4.28 -2.76
CA MET A 122 -56.00 -4.21 -3.93
C MET A 122 -55.74 -2.98 -4.82
N GLU A 123 -55.83 -3.24 -6.12
CA GLU A 123 -55.99 -2.30 -7.21
C GLU A 123 -56.96 -1.16 -6.87
N GLU A 124 -56.47 0.09 -6.85
CA GLU A 124 -57.30 1.27 -6.99
C GLU A 124 -57.24 1.73 -8.47
N SER A 125 -58.26 1.30 -9.21
CA SER A 125 -58.55 1.72 -10.56
C SER A 125 -58.90 3.21 -10.60
N HIS A 126 -57.94 4.06 -10.98
CA HIS A 126 -58.22 5.42 -11.41
C HIS A 126 -58.46 5.44 -12.92
N GLU A 127 -59.74 5.34 -13.31
CA GLU A 127 -60.22 5.86 -14.58
C GLU A 127 -60.03 7.38 -14.57
N ASN A 128 -59.02 7.87 -15.30
CA ASN A 128 -58.95 9.28 -15.67
C ASN A 128 -59.25 9.40 -17.17
N GLU A 129 -60.35 10.08 -17.45
CA GLU A 129 -60.82 10.50 -18.77
C GLU A 129 -59.75 11.30 -19.53
N PRO A 130 -59.74 11.24 -20.88
CA PRO A 130 -58.78 11.96 -21.70
C PRO A 130 -59.15 13.46 -21.79
N PRO A 131 -58.23 14.40 -21.48
CA PRO A 131 -58.45 15.79 -21.84
C PRO A 131 -58.16 16.03 -23.32
N GLU A 132 -59.18 16.65 -23.92
CA GLU A 132 -59.25 17.47 -25.12
C GLU A 132 -57.97 17.73 -25.94
N THR A 133 -58.14 17.48 -27.24
CA THR A 133 -57.43 18.04 -28.39
C THR A 133 -56.94 19.48 -28.17
N VAL A 134 -55.63 19.64 -28.03
CA VAL A 134 -54.95 20.93 -28.19
C VAL A 134 -54.44 21.01 -29.63
N ASP A 135 -54.97 21.98 -30.37
CA ASP A 135 -54.48 22.42 -31.67
C ASP A 135 -52.96 22.63 -31.63
N THR A 136 -52.25 21.87 -32.47
CA THR A 136 -50.82 22.04 -32.68
C THR A 136 -50.60 23.18 -33.68
N PRO A 137 -49.86 24.24 -33.33
CA PRO A 137 -49.42 25.23 -34.31
C PRO A 137 -48.32 24.62 -35.19
N ASP A 138 -48.53 24.79 -36.49
CA ASP A 138 -47.63 24.60 -37.63
C ASP A 138 -46.14 24.73 -37.24
N ARG A 139 -45.46 23.59 -37.09
CA ARG A 139 -44.05 23.52 -36.70
C ARG A 139 -43.22 23.46 -37.96
N ASN A 140 -42.65 24.61 -38.32
CA ASN A 140 -41.67 24.79 -39.39
C ASN A 140 -40.64 23.66 -39.42
N GLU A 141 -40.53 23.03 -40.59
CA GLU A 141 -39.56 22.02 -41.00
C GLU A 141 -38.16 22.63 -41.20
N ASP A 142 -37.61 23.31 -40.20
CA ASP A 142 -36.19 23.65 -40.23
C ASP A 142 -35.39 22.39 -39.87
N GLU A 143 -34.94 21.74 -40.93
CA GLU A 143 -33.99 20.63 -41.04
C GLU A 143 -32.77 20.85 -40.13
N VAL A 144 -32.88 20.46 -38.85
CA VAL A 144 -31.76 20.40 -37.92
C VAL A 144 -30.87 19.25 -38.35
N LYS A 145 -29.92 19.56 -39.23
CA LYS A 145 -28.84 18.70 -39.69
C LYS A 145 -28.08 18.19 -38.46
N ALA A 146 -28.40 16.97 -38.02
CA ALA A 146 -27.73 16.31 -36.92
C ALA A 146 -26.21 16.30 -37.19
N PRO A 147 -25.37 16.74 -36.23
CA PRO A 147 -23.94 16.63 -36.38
C PRO A 147 -23.60 15.14 -36.45
N ALA A 148 -23.09 14.71 -37.60
CA ALA A 148 -22.49 13.40 -37.76
C ALA A 148 -21.30 13.30 -36.79
N MET A 149 -21.53 12.69 -35.63
CA MET A 149 -20.45 12.18 -34.80
C MET A 149 -19.83 11.01 -35.56
N GLU A 150 -18.77 11.30 -36.30
CA GLU A 150 -17.89 10.25 -36.83
C GLU A 150 -17.27 9.52 -35.63
N PRO A 151 -17.51 8.22 -35.46
CA PRO A 151 -16.91 7.46 -34.37
C PRO A 151 -15.42 7.26 -34.70
N GLN A 152 -14.56 7.98 -33.98
CA GLN A 152 -13.12 7.73 -34.00
C GLN A 152 -12.83 6.43 -33.25
N LEU A 153 -12.98 5.31 -33.98
CA LEU A 153 -12.58 3.96 -33.56
C LEU A 153 -11.11 3.75 -33.91
N GLU A 154 -10.22 4.36 -33.12
CA GLU A 154 -8.88 3.81 -32.91
C GLU A 154 -8.94 3.12 -31.54
N GLU A 155 -9.50 1.91 -31.51
CA GLU A 155 -9.39 0.97 -30.39
C GLU A 155 -7.95 0.46 -30.34
N GLU A 156 -7.04 1.31 -29.87
CA GLU A 156 -5.74 0.85 -29.42
C GLU A 156 -5.96 -0.04 -28.19
N ASP A 157 -5.42 -1.26 -28.22
CA ASP A 157 -5.33 -2.18 -27.07
C ASP A 157 -4.87 -1.40 -25.84
N GLN A 158 -5.81 -0.93 -25.04
CA GLN A 158 -5.54 -0.03 -23.93
C GLN A 158 -5.00 -0.91 -22.79
N ALA A 159 -3.69 -1.11 -22.79
CA ALA A 159 -3.01 -1.83 -21.74
C ALA A 159 -3.44 -1.27 -20.39
N PHE A 160 -3.90 -2.17 -19.50
CA PHE A 160 -4.33 -1.80 -18.16
C PHE A 160 -3.28 -0.92 -17.47
N GLU A 161 -3.64 0.32 -17.13
CA GLU A 161 -2.81 1.23 -16.36
C GLU A 161 -3.22 1.16 -14.88
N PRO A 162 -2.38 0.57 -14.00
CA PRO A 162 -2.69 0.50 -12.57
C PRO A 162 -2.72 1.89 -11.94
N ASP A 163 -3.66 2.13 -11.04
CA ASP A 163 -3.67 3.38 -10.27
C ASP A 163 -2.46 3.48 -9.32
N GLU A 164 -2.11 4.70 -8.90
CA GLU A 164 -0.94 4.93 -8.05
C GLU A 164 -1.09 4.25 -6.67
N ALA A 165 -2.32 4.06 -6.19
CA ALA A 165 -2.59 3.40 -4.93
C ALA A 165 -2.26 1.90 -4.99
N LEU A 166 -2.64 1.23 -6.08
CA LEU A 166 -2.39 -0.18 -6.37
C LEU A 166 -0.91 -0.42 -6.60
N MET A 167 -0.25 0.45 -7.37
CA MET A 167 1.22 0.43 -7.50
C MET A 167 1.91 0.61 -6.15
N GLY A 168 1.45 1.57 -5.35
CA GLY A 168 1.95 1.83 -4.01
C GLY A 168 1.82 0.61 -3.08
N LEU A 169 0.67 -0.06 -3.09
CA LEU A 169 0.42 -1.28 -2.33
C LEU A 169 1.44 -2.37 -2.69
N MET A 170 1.62 -2.68 -3.98
CA MET A 170 2.53 -3.73 -4.43
C MET A 170 4.00 -3.38 -4.16
N ARG A 171 4.42 -2.12 -4.34
CA ARG A 171 5.78 -1.67 -3.98
C ARG A 171 6.04 -1.77 -2.48
N ASN A 172 5.07 -1.39 -1.66
CA ASN A 172 5.16 -1.50 -0.20
C ASN A 172 5.26 -2.96 0.24
N LEU A 173 4.54 -3.86 -0.44
CA LEU A 173 4.60 -5.29 -0.20
C LEU A 173 6.01 -5.84 -0.46
N ALA A 174 6.60 -5.52 -1.62
CA ALA A 174 7.99 -5.86 -1.95
C ALA A 174 9.00 -5.30 -0.93
N ASN A 175 8.84 -4.04 -0.54
CA ASN A 175 9.71 -3.40 0.46
C ASN A 175 9.60 -4.11 1.82
N SER A 176 8.38 -4.51 2.23
CA SER A 176 8.17 -5.24 3.47
C SER A 176 8.91 -6.59 3.47
N ILE A 177 8.90 -7.34 2.36
CA ILE A 177 9.71 -8.56 2.18
C ILE A 177 11.19 -8.24 2.37
N ASN A 178 11.70 -7.22 1.68
CA ASN A 178 13.11 -6.83 1.79
C ASN A 178 13.50 -6.47 3.23
N MET A 179 12.66 -5.75 3.96
CA MET A 179 12.90 -5.40 5.36
C MET A 179 12.89 -6.62 6.29
N LYS A 180 11.98 -7.58 6.06
CA LYS A 180 11.98 -8.87 6.79
C LYS A 180 13.25 -9.65 6.50
N LEU A 181 13.64 -9.81 5.23
CA LEU A 181 14.87 -10.52 4.84
C LEU A 181 16.13 -9.83 5.39
N TRP A 182 16.14 -8.50 5.41
CA TRP A 182 17.25 -7.73 5.96
C TRP A 182 17.39 -7.96 7.47
N SER A 183 16.30 -7.89 8.23
CA SER A 183 16.36 -8.08 9.70
C SER A 183 16.82 -9.49 10.08
N VAL A 184 16.37 -10.52 9.34
CA VAL A 184 16.87 -11.89 9.52
C VAL A 184 18.35 -11.99 9.23
N GLY A 185 18.82 -11.36 8.15
CA GLY A 185 20.26 -11.30 7.83
C GLY A 185 21.08 -10.66 8.95
N GLN A 186 20.62 -9.52 9.50
CA GLN A 186 21.32 -8.85 10.60
C GLN A 186 21.43 -9.73 11.87
N LEU A 187 20.37 -10.48 12.19
CA LEU A 187 20.35 -11.40 13.32
C LEU A 187 21.33 -12.56 13.10
N LEU A 188 21.27 -13.22 11.93
CA LEU A 188 22.13 -14.36 11.62
C LEU A 188 23.62 -13.98 11.53
N GLU A 189 23.91 -12.71 11.23
CA GLU A 189 25.28 -12.16 11.24
C GLU A 189 25.73 -11.69 12.63
N GLY A 190 24.88 -11.81 13.67
CA GLY A 190 25.19 -11.38 15.04
C GLY A 190 25.33 -9.87 15.21
N ARG A 191 24.84 -9.07 14.24
CA ARG A 191 24.95 -7.60 14.28
C ARG A 191 23.94 -6.94 15.20
N ILE A 192 22.84 -7.62 15.47
CA ILE A 192 21.78 -7.18 16.38
C ILE A 192 21.48 -8.27 17.40
N SER A 193 21.16 -7.87 18.62
CA SER A 193 20.70 -8.81 19.65
C SER A 193 19.33 -9.36 19.31
N GLU A 194 19.02 -10.55 19.82
CA GLU A 194 17.72 -11.21 19.64
C GLU A 194 16.56 -10.29 20.06
N GLN A 195 16.63 -9.67 21.24
CA GLN A 195 15.58 -8.76 21.72
C GLN A 195 15.33 -7.57 20.78
N ASN A 196 16.39 -6.98 20.21
CA ASN A 196 16.25 -5.89 19.24
C ASN A 196 15.66 -6.38 17.92
N PHE A 197 16.08 -7.57 17.49
CA PHE A 197 15.52 -8.24 16.33
C PHE A 197 14.03 -8.51 16.51
N GLU A 198 13.59 -9.06 17.64
CA GLU A 198 12.18 -9.39 17.89
C GLU A 198 11.29 -8.16 17.74
N ARG A 199 11.65 -7.06 18.40
CA ARG A 199 10.90 -5.80 18.33
C ARG A 199 10.83 -5.24 16.91
N LEU A 200 11.94 -5.31 16.15
CA LEU A 200 11.97 -4.81 14.77
C LEU A 200 11.20 -5.72 13.82
N HIS A 201 11.42 -7.03 13.92
CA HIS A 201 10.83 -8.03 13.04
C HIS A 201 9.33 -8.14 13.24
N GLU A 202 8.84 -8.07 14.48
CA GLU A 202 7.40 -8.05 14.77
C GLU A 202 6.71 -6.87 14.07
N GLY A 203 7.30 -5.68 14.11
CA GLY A 203 6.76 -4.52 13.39
C GLY A 203 6.77 -4.71 11.86
N TYR A 204 7.76 -5.42 11.31
CA TYR A 204 7.83 -5.69 9.87
C TYR A 204 6.83 -6.77 9.46
N ASP A 205 6.67 -7.77 10.30
CA ASP A 205 5.73 -8.88 10.13
C ASP A 205 4.27 -8.42 10.22
N ALA A 206 3.95 -7.54 11.17
CA ALA A 206 2.64 -6.91 11.27
C ALA A 206 2.29 -6.09 10.01
N ARG A 207 3.23 -5.27 9.52
CA ARG A 207 3.02 -4.50 8.28
C ARG A 207 2.87 -5.41 7.06
N TRP A 208 3.66 -6.48 6.96
CA TRP A 208 3.52 -7.49 5.92
C TRP A 208 2.11 -8.10 5.89
N ARG A 209 1.59 -8.54 7.04
CA ARG A 209 0.22 -9.09 7.14
C ARG A 209 -0.83 -8.08 6.70
N GLN A 210 -0.75 -6.85 7.19
CA GLN A 210 -1.68 -5.78 6.81
C GLN A 210 -1.70 -5.54 5.29
N LEU A 211 -0.53 -5.48 4.64
CA LEU A 211 -0.43 -5.29 3.19
C LEU A 211 -0.96 -6.52 2.42
N MET A 212 -0.72 -7.73 2.92
CA MET A 212 -1.26 -8.96 2.35
C MET A 212 -2.79 -9.01 2.45
N ASP A 213 -3.36 -8.57 3.57
CA ASP A 213 -4.81 -8.51 3.75
C ASP A 213 -5.44 -7.46 2.84
N GLN A 214 -4.83 -6.28 2.70
CA GLN A 214 -5.26 -5.26 1.72
C GLN A 214 -5.21 -5.80 0.28
N ARG A 215 -4.14 -6.52 -0.08
CA ARG A 215 -4.03 -7.17 -1.40
C ARG A 215 -5.14 -8.20 -1.62
N LYS A 216 -5.42 -9.04 -0.62
CA LYS A 216 -6.49 -10.05 -0.70
C LYS A 216 -7.86 -9.41 -0.82
N GLU A 217 -8.14 -8.37 -0.05
CA GLU A 217 -9.39 -7.62 -0.12
C GLU A 217 -9.59 -7.01 -1.51
N ARG A 218 -8.55 -6.36 -2.06
CA ARG A 218 -8.58 -5.82 -3.43
C ARG A 218 -8.77 -6.91 -4.48
N LEU A 219 -8.08 -8.04 -4.35
CA LEU A 219 -8.29 -9.19 -5.25
C LEU A 219 -9.72 -9.73 -5.17
N ALA A 220 -10.32 -9.79 -3.98
CA ALA A 220 -11.70 -10.22 -3.82
C ALA A 220 -12.68 -9.25 -4.50
N GLN A 221 -12.49 -7.94 -4.29
CA GLN A 221 -13.28 -6.89 -4.96
C GLN A 221 -13.12 -6.93 -6.48
N ALA A 222 -11.91 -7.17 -6.98
CA ALA A 222 -11.66 -7.23 -8.42
C ALA A 222 -12.22 -8.51 -9.07
N ARG A 223 -12.34 -9.60 -8.31
CA ARG A 223 -12.94 -10.87 -8.74
C ARG A 223 -14.45 -10.92 -8.66
N ASP A 224 -15.09 -9.93 -8.04
CA ASP A 224 -16.54 -9.77 -8.05
C ASP A 224 -17.01 -9.28 -9.43
N LEU A 225 -17.02 -10.21 -10.40
CA LEU A 225 -17.35 -9.95 -11.79
C LEU A 225 -18.80 -10.29 -12.12
N ASP A 226 -19.48 -11.07 -11.28
CA ASP A 226 -20.79 -11.66 -11.56
C ASP A 226 -21.82 -10.60 -11.99
N SER A 227 -21.90 -9.49 -11.24
CA SER A 227 -22.85 -8.41 -11.56
C SER A 227 -22.58 -7.71 -12.91
N LEU A 228 -21.31 -7.63 -13.32
CA LEU A 228 -20.92 -7.04 -14.60
C LEU A 228 -21.16 -8.02 -15.76
N GLU A 229 -20.88 -9.30 -15.55
CA GLU A 229 -21.14 -10.35 -16.53
C GLU A 229 -22.64 -10.54 -16.77
N GLU A 230 -23.46 -10.54 -15.70
CA GLU A 230 -24.92 -10.55 -15.80
C GLU A 230 -25.48 -9.28 -16.47
N GLY A 231 -24.87 -8.12 -16.22
CA GLY A 231 -25.22 -6.87 -16.91
C GLY A 231 -24.94 -6.95 -18.42
N LEU A 232 -23.75 -7.44 -18.78
CA LEU A 232 -23.32 -7.62 -20.15
C LEU A 232 -24.21 -8.61 -20.90
N GLU A 233 -24.51 -9.77 -20.31
CA GLU A 233 -25.41 -10.76 -20.91
C GLU A 233 -26.80 -10.18 -21.16
N ARG A 234 -27.38 -9.47 -20.18
CA ARG A 234 -28.69 -8.80 -20.33
C ARG A 234 -28.69 -7.76 -21.45
N ALA A 235 -27.64 -6.97 -21.57
CA ALA A 235 -27.53 -5.97 -22.64
C ALA A 235 -27.44 -6.63 -24.03
N TYR A 236 -26.66 -7.71 -24.17
CA TYR A 236 -26.58 -8.49 -25.41
C TYR A 236 -27.93 -9.13 -25.79
N ILE A 237 -28.63 -9.74 -24.83
CA ILE A 237 -29.96 -10.32 -25.06
C ILE A 237 -30.93 -9.24 -25.53
N SER A 238 -30.94 -8.08 -24.85
CA SER A 238 -31.85 -6.98 -25.18
C SER A 238 -31.59 -6.38 -26.56
N LEU A 239 -30.32 -6.22 -26.94
CA LEU A 239 -29.95 -5.79 -28.28
C LEU A 239 -30.34 -6.83 -29.34
N GLY A 240 -30.06 -8.11 -29.10
CA GLY A 240 -30.44 -9.20 -30.01
C GLY A 240 -31.96 -9.30 -30.21
N GLU A 241 -32.76 -9.14 -29.15
CA GLU A 241 -34.22 -9.07 -29.25
C GLU A 241 -34.69 -7.87 -30.09
N LEU A 242 -34.06 -6.71 -29.90
CA LEU A 242 -34.36 -5.50 -30.66
C LEU A 242 -34.04 -5.68 -32.16
N GLU A 243 -32.91 -6.33 -32.48
CA GLU A 243 -32.54 -6.67 -33.86
C GLU A 243 -33.54 -7.65 -34.50
N VAL A 244 -33.96 -8.69 -33.77
CA VAL A 244 -34.99 -9.62 -34.26
C VAL A 244 -36.29 -8.89 -34.57
N LYS A 245 -36.78 -8.03 -33.67
CA LYS A 245 -38.00 -7.23 -33.91
C LYS A 245 -37.87 -6.31 -35.12
N LYS A 246 -36.69 -5.70 -35.32
CA LYS A 246 -36.39 -4.90 -36.53
C LYS A 246 -36.53 -5.75 -37.80
N THR A 247 -35.98 -6.96 -37.83
CA THR A 247 -36.07 -7.84 -39.01
C THR A 247 -37.49 -8.31 -39.30
N LEU A 248 -38.33 -8.44 -38.28
CA LEU A 248 -39.75 -8.78 -38.41
C LEU A 248 -40.62 -7.56 -38.75
N ASN A 249 -40.04 -6.36 -38.78
CA ASN A 249 -40.75 -5.09 -38.94
C ASN A 249 -41.84 -4.89 -37.86
N ASP A 250 -41.54 -5.34 -36.63
CA ASP A 250 -42.39 -5.28 -35.43
C ASP A 250 -41.90 -4.20 -34.44
N LEU A 251 -41.29 -3.13 -34.96
CA LEU A 251 -40.85 -1.97 -34.20
C LEU A 251 -41.55 -0.70 -34.69
N PHE A 252 -41.74 0.26 -33.79
CA PHE A 252 -42.16 1.59 -34.18
C PHE A 252 -41.02 2.33 -34.91
N GLU A 253 -41.39 3.27 -35.79
CA GLU A 253 -40.44 4.12 -36.49
C GLU A 253 -39.56 4.87 -35.48
N GLY A 254 -38.24 4.74 -35.60
CA GLY A 254 -37.27 5.38 -34.71
C GLY A 254 -36.99 4.63 -33.40
N GLU A 255 -37.72 3.56 -33.07
CA GLU A 255 -37.49 2.82 -31.81
C GLU A 255 -36.12 2.14 -31.78
N TYR A 256 -35.71 1.56 -32.91
CA TYR A 256 -34.40 0.92 -33.03
C TYR A 256 -33.28 1.94 -32.88
N GLU A 257 -33.37 3.05 -33.62
CA GLU A 257 -32.40 4.14 -33.62
C GLU A 257 -32.26 4.79 -32.23
N ALA A 258 -33.32 4.78 -31.43
CA ALA A 258 -33.30 5.27 -30.06
C ALA A 258 -32.69 4.28 -29.06
N LYS A 259 -32.99 2.97 -29.17
CA LYS A 259 -32.62 1.96 -28.16
C LYS A 259 -31.28 1.28 -28.44
N ALA A 260 -30.96 0.98 -29.69
CA ALA A 260 -29.73 0.23 -30.03
C ALA A 260 -28.45 0.93 -29.51
N PRO A 261 -28.28 2.26 -29.67
CA PRO A 261 -27.09 2.93 -29.14
C PRO A 261 -26.96 2.85 -27.61
N ALA A 262 -28.08 2.75 -26.89
CA ALA A 262 -28.05 2.62 -25.44
C ALA A 262 -27.54 1.24 -25.00
N TYR A 263 -27.99 0.16 -25.67
CA TYR A 263 -27.49 -1.18 -25.40
C TYR A 263 -26.03 -1.36 -25.85
N GLU A 264 -25.66 -0.82 -27.02
CA GLU A 264 -24.26 -0.82 -27.48
C GLU A 264 -23.33 -0.10 -26.51
N TRP A 265 -23.78 1.04 -25.96
CA TRP A 265 -23.05 1.75 -24.92
C TRP A 265 -22.92 0.92 -23.63
N GLU A 266 -23.99 0.27 -23.18
CA GLU A 266 -23.99 -0.58 -21.99
C GLU A 266 -23.05 -1.78 -22.15
N ILE A 267 -23.09 -2.47 -23.29
CA ILE A 267 -22.16 -3.55 -23.67
C ILE A 267 -20.72 -3.05 -23.58
N SER A 268 -20.40 -1.97 -24.30
CA SER A 268 -19.05 -1.41 -24.33
C SER A 268 -18.56 -0.97 -22.95
N HIS A 269 -19.48 -0.46 -22.12
CA HIS A 269 -19.19 -0.02 -20.77
C HIS A 269 -18.88 -1.19 -19.84
N CYS A 270 -19.70 -2.25 -19.87
CA CYS A 270 -19.48 -3.47 -19.11
C CYS A 270 -18.20 -4.18 -19.53
N GLU A 271 -17.93 -4.29 -20.83
CA GLU A 271 -16.70 -4.92 -21.35
C GLU A 271 -15.45 -4.18 -20.87
N ARG A 272 -15.43 -2.84 -20.96
CA ARG A 272 -14.31 -2.04 -20.46
C ARG A 272 -14.10 -2.22 -18.95
N GLN A 273 -15.19 -2.31 -18.17
CA GLN A 273 -15.08 -2.58 -16.74
C GLN A 273 -14.51 -3.98 -16.46
N LEU A 274 -15.01 -5.02 -17.16
CA LEU A 274 -14.50 -6.38 -17.02
C LEU A 274 -13.01 -6.46 -17.38
N GLU A 275 -12.59 -5.81 -18.46
CA GLU A 275 -11.19 -5.74 -18.86
C GLU A 275 -10.34 -5.01 -17.80
N GLY A 276 -10.82 -3.87 -17.28
CA GLY A 276 -10.18 -3.17 -16.18
C GLY A 276 -10.00 -4.03 -14.93
N ARG A 277 -11.05 -4.79 -14.54
CA ARG A 277 -10.98 -5.71 -13.39
C ARG A 277 -10.05 -6.89 -13.63
N ARG A 278 -10.06 -7.47 -14.82
CA ARG A 278 -9.13 -8.56 -15.22
C ARG A 278 -7.68 -8.07 -15.20
N GLY A 279 -7.43 -6.85 -15.67
CA GLY A 279 -6.14 -6.18 -15.57
C GLY A 279 -5.70 -5.98 -14.13
N GLU A 280 -6.60 -5.50 -13.25
CA GLU A 280 -6.35 -5.33 -11.81
C GLU A 280 -5.99 -6.67 -11.14
N ILE A 281 -6.72 -7.75 -11.44
CA ILE A 281 -6.41 -9.10 -10.94
C ILE A 281 -5.01 -9.52 -11.40
N ALA A 282 -4.72 -9.45 -12.69
CA ALA A 282 -3.42 -9.85 -13.25
C ALA A 282 -2.27 -9.01 -12.67
N PHE A 283 -2.53 -7.73 -12.39
CA PHE A 283 -1.56 -6.84 -11.76
C PHE A 283 -1.27 -7.27 -10.32
N LEU A 284 -2.31 -7.45 -9.51
CA LEU A 284 -2.20 -7.83 -8.10
C LEU A 284 -1.60 -9.23 -7.93
N GLU A 285 -1.88 -10.16 -8.84
CA GLU A 285 -1.38 -11.55 -8.78
C GLU A 285 0.13 -11.69 -8.98
N ARG A 286 0.82 -10.68 -9.53
CA ARG A 286 2.25 -10.77 -9.82
C ARG A 286 3.03 -9.59 -9.27
N LEU A 287 3.92 -9.87 -8.33
CA LEU A 287 4.86 -8.87 -7.81
C LEU A 287 5.86 -8.42 -8.89
N SER A 288 6.07 -9.23 -9.93
CA SER A 288 6.92 -8.91 -11.08
C SER A 288 6.51 -7.65 -11.85
N ASN A 289 5.26 -7.18 -11.66
CA ASN A 289 4.77 -5.97 -12.29
C ASN A 289 5.37 -4.69 -11.69
N VAL A 290 5.90 -4.75 -10.46
CA VAL A 290 6.53 -3.62 -9.77
C VAL A 290 7.99 -3.86 -9.40
N VAL A 291 8.42 -5.12 -9.36
CA VAL A 291 9.81 -5.50 -9.08
C VAL A 291 10.36 -6.35 -10.23
N PRO A 292 11.57 -6.06 -10.74
CA PRO A 292 12.21 -6.92 -11.73
C PRO A 292 12.33 -8.38 -11.26
N ARG A 293 12.12 -9.34 -12.17
CA ARG A 293 12.17 -10.78 -11.83
C ARG A 293 13.51 -11.22 -11.25
N ASP A 294 14.62 -10.63 -11.70
CA ASP A 294 15.94 -10.96 -11.15
C ASP A 294 16.10 -10.52 -9.69
N GLU A 295 15.44 -9.42 -9.29
CA GLU A 295 15.40 -8.99 -7.90
C GLU A 295 14.52 -9.90 -7.04
N LEU A 296 13.37 -10.35 -7.57
CA LEU A 296 12.51 -11.34 -6.90
C LEU A 296 13.25 -12.67 -6.71
N ALA A 297 13.94 -13.16 -7.74
CA ALA A 297 14.78 -14.36 -7.64
C ALA A 297 15.86 -14.20 -6.56
N LYS A 298 16.56 -13.05 -6.51
CA LYS A 298 17.53 -12.75 -5.44
C LYS A 298 16.88 -12.69 -4.05
N MET A 299 15.64 -12.23 -3.92
CA MET A 299 14.89 -12.26 -2.65
C MET A 299 14.57 -13.71 -2.24
N ALA A 300 14.10 -14.53 -3.17
CA ALA A 300 13.77 -15.93 -2.93
C ALA A 300 15.02 -16.74 -2.56
N GLU A 301 16.13 -16.55 -3.28
CA GLU A 301 17.43 -17.18 -2.97
C GLU A 301 17.94 -16.78 -1.58
N ARG A 302 17.83 -15.49 -1.19
CA ARG A 302 18.20 -15.04 0.16
C ARG A 302 17.36 -15.73 1.23
N ALA A 303 16.04 -15.79 1.03
CA ALA A 303 15.11 -16.45 1.95
C ALA A 303 15.42 -17.96 2.11
N LYS A 304 15.61 -18.66 0.98
CA LYS A 304 16.03 -20.08 0.94
C LYS A 304 17.38 -20.28 1.62
N GLY A 305 18.36 -19.41 1.36
CA GLY A 305 19.67 -19.44 2.01
C GLY A 305 19.59 -19.24 3.53
N TYR A 306 18.69 -18.39 4.03
CA TYR A 306 18.45 -18.28 5.48
C TYR A 306 17.83 -19.54 6.06
N LEU A 307 16.85 -20.15 5.38
CA LEU A 307 16.26 -21.44 5.79
C LEU A 307 17.31 -22.56 5.86
N ASP A 308 18.24 -22.61 4.91
CA ASP A 308 19.29 -23.63 4.88
C ASP A 308 20.32 -23.43 6.00
N ARG A 309 20.73 -22.19 6.27
CA ARG A 309 21.59 -21.86 7.44
C ARG A 309 20.89 -22.22 8.75
N MET A 310 19.60 -21.92 8.84
CA MET A 310 18.75 -22.26 9.97
C MET A 310 18.71 -23.77 10.24
N ARG A 311 18.57 -24.58 9.18
CA ARG A 311 18.58 -26.06 9.26
C ARG A 311 19.95 -26.63 9.59
N SER A 312 21.02 -26.02 9.11
CA SER A 312 22.39 -26.55 9.20
C SER A 312 23.04 -26.34 10.57
N SER A 313 22.36 -25.71 11.53
CA SER A 313 22.84 -25.40 12.90
C SER A 313 24.10 -24.52 13.01
N GLU A 314 24.73 -24.15 11.90
CA GLU A 314 26.02 -23.43 11.80
C GLU A 314 26.01 -21.96 12.30
N GLY A 315 24.92 -21.47 12.90
CA GLY A 315 24.84 -20.12 13.47
C GLY A 315 23.79 -19.96 14.57
N LEU A 316 23.33 -21.06 15.17
CA LEU A 316 22.05 -21.07 15.88
C LEU A 316 22.07 -21.67 17.29
N THR A 317 23.24 -22.04 17.79
CA THR A 317 23.38 -22.56 19.17
C THR A 317 22.97 -21.56 20.26
N GLU A 318 22.80 -20.28 19.94
CA GLU A 318 22.46 -19.21 20.90
C GLU A 318 21.03 -18.66 20.78
N LEU A 319 20.30 -19.00 19.72
CA LEU A 319 18.95 -18.48 19.48
C LEU A 319 17.90 -19.25 20.27
N ILE A 320 16.94 -18.55 20.87
CA ILE A 320 15.84 -19.21 21.57
C ILE A 320 15.00 -19.99 20.55
N ASN A 321 14.65 -21.24 20.90
CA ASN A 321 13.87 -22.14 20.05
C ASN A 321 12.56 -21.50 19.51
N SER A 322 11.93 -20.61 20.28
CA SER A 322 10.73 -19.87 19.86
C SER A 322 11.00 -18.88 18.73
N THR A 323 12.08 -18.10 18.81
CA THR A 323 12.49 -17.15 17.77
C THR A 323 12.83 -17.87 16.50
N TYR A 324 13.55 -18.99 16.60
CA TYR A 324 13.87 -19.85 15.48
C TYR A 324 12.61 -20.37 14.76
N ALA A 325 11.65 -20.92 15.51
CA ALA A 325 10.42 -21.45 14.92
C ALA A 325 9.64 -20.35 14.17
N ARG A 326 9.49 -19.17 14.78
CA ARG A 326 8.83 -18.01 14.17
C ARG A 326 9.54 -17.54 12.89
N LEU A 327 10.87 -17.47 12.93
CA LEU A 327 11.70 -17.11 11.78
C LEU A 327 11.56 -18.09 10.63
N LYS A 328 11.60 -19.39 10.94
CA LYS A 328 11.45 -20.45 9.94
C LYS A 328 10.11 -20.32 9.23
N THR A 329 9.01 -20.22 9.97
CA THR A 329 7.66 -20.02 9.39
C THR A 329 7.62 -18.76 8.53
N SER A 330 8.13 -17.64 9.05
CA SER A 330 8.17 -16.36 8.34
C SER A 330 8.94 -16.41 7.02
N MET A 331 10.06 -17.15 6.95
CA MET A 331 10.82 -17.34 5.71
C MET A 331 10.16 -18.33 4.76
N GLU A 332 9.53 -19.40 5.26
CA GLU A 332 8.76 -20.34 4.45
C GLU A 332 7.56 -19.64 3.78
N GLU A 333 6.86 -18.76 4.50
CA GLU A 333 5.79 -17.92 3.94
C GLU A 333 6.30 -16.98 2.84
N ILE A 334 7.44 -16.31 3.05
CA ILE A 334 8.03 -15.43 2.03
C ILE A 334 8.44 -16.23 0.78
N VAL A 335 9.05 -17.40 0.96
CA VAL A 335 9.44 -18.25 -0.18
C VAL A 335 8.21 -18.72 -0.95
N ALA A 336 7.18 -19.23 -0.27
CA ALA A 336 5.95 -19.66 -0.91
C ALA A 336 5.30 -18.50 -1.69
N PHE A 337 5.21 -17.32 -1.07
CA PHE A 337 4.69 -16.13 -1.73
C PHE A 337 5.52 -15.74 -2.96
N LEU A 338 6.84 -15.70 -2.87
CA LEU A 338 7.69 -15.32 -4.00
C LEU A 338 7.63 -16.34 -5.14
N ASP A 339 7.63 -17.63 -4.83
CA ASP A 339 7.54 -18.71 -5.83
C ASP A 339 6.16 -18.71 -6.54
N GLU A 340 5.08 -18.28 -5.87
CA GLU A 340 3.75 -18.09 -6.48
C GLU A 340 3.65 -16.83 -7.36
N ASN A 341 4.55 -15.87 -7.19
CA ASN A 341 4.49 -14.52 -7.79
C ASN A 341 5.65 -14.24 -8.78
N GLU A 342 6.42 -15.26 -9.15
CA GLU A 342 7.50 -15.24 -10.18
C GLU A 342 6.92 -15.36 -11.60
#